data_AF-A0A9Q8Y2Z4-F1
#
_entry.id   AF-A0A9Q8Y2Z4-F1
#
_cell.length_a   1.000
_cell.length_b   1.000
_cell.length_c   1.000
_cell.angle_alpha   90.00
_cell.angle_beta   90.00
_cell.angle_gamma   90.00
#
_symmetry.space_group_name_H-M   'P 1'
#
loop_
_entity.id
_entity.type
_entity.pdbx_description
1 polymer ?
#
loop_
_entity_poly.entity_id
_entity_poly.type
_entity_poly.pdbx_seq_one_letter_code
_entity_poly.pdbx_strand_id
1 'polypeptide(L)'
;MKYVNPFKLSNRVFFSDKKFDLFHKVFIIITLSFLTFIISPLNAKAKEFTNNDTIVDIKLINGPNFYPSSTINFNVEFDLSNKEVEPGDILNISIPEGLLIPKDTHIEFKDDNGNILAIGQEKDGKIAIIFTEKVLGKENIHGFLNLGLKIQPDILPLGKNILEFEINSGTVPIEINIEERIEDLSKKGKILELPDGRKAIKWTIIANRNEISMNNLVLTDTIIDNKLLYTPEGLQVYTGQWSDVKKSSYKRKKLLSRGIDYQIAEAQSDVTINFSNGNQMYIIDLFTVIKDPKSIETIGETFKNNAIISWIDDNGKKTTSKTSSRVVIKDSGSGIGGNNKPPVVDPTDPTDPTDPTDPTVPTDPTDPTDPTDPTDPTDPTDPTDPTDPTNPTDPTVPTDPTDPTDPTDPTDPTDPTDPTDPTDPTDPTDPTDPTVPTDPTDQHTVENKRSQIMTKNILFHKFNLPQTGTSEHLWVVIIGLILLCVGVIMSKYRKFF
;
A
#
# COMPACT_ATOMS: atom_id res chain seq x y z
N MET A 1 51.05 66.54 66.65
CA MET A 1 51.94 65.54 67.29
C MET A 1 51.26 64.17 67.22
N LYS A 2 51.99 63.15 66.71
CA LYS A 2 51.86 61.69 66.94
C LYS A 2 50.55 60.98 66.51
N TYR A 3 50.61 59.93 65.65
CA TYR A 3 50.86 58.49 65.96
C TYR A 3 49.80 57.94 66.94
N VAL A 4 49.09 56.82 66.76
CA VAL A 4 49.40 55.47 66.23
C VAL A 4 48.09 54.77 65.80
N ASN A 5 48.23 53.79 64.91
CA ASN A 5 47.26 52.76 64.50
C ASN A 5 47.21 51.60 65.56
N PRO A 6 46.93 50.32 65.26
CA PRO A 6 45.72 49.56 65.56
C PRO A 6 45.88 48.44 66.63
N PHE A 7 44.78 47.84 67.12
CA PHE A 7 44.50 46.40 67.01
C PHE A 7 43.19 45.93 67.71
N LYS A 8 42.44 45.10 66.97
CA LYS A 8 41.63 43.92 67.38
C LYS A 8 40.28 44.08 68.09
N LEU A 9 39.22 43.63 67.40
CA LEU A 9 38.41 42.43 67.72
C LEU A 9 37.40 42.22 66.55
N SER A 10 37.77 41.42 65.55
CA SER A 10 37.28 40.05 65.29
C SER A 10 35.76 39.91 65.13
N ASN A 11 35.32 39.73 63.89
CA ASN A 11 34.26 38.79 63.52
C ASN A 11 34.44 38.44 62.03
N ARG A 12 35.45 37.61 61.74
CA ARG A 12 35.49 36.89 60.45
C ARG A 12 34.49 35.77 60.54
N VAL A 13 33.38 35.89 59.80
CA VAL A 13 32.50 34.76 59.52
C VAL A 13 33.28 33.81 58.62
N PHE A 14 33.95 32.83 59.24
CA PHE A 14 34.50 31.69 58.51
C PHE A 14 33.34 30.83 58.05
N PHE A 15 32.86 31.06 56.83
CA PHE A 15 32.22 29.97 56.09
C PHE A 15 33.31 28.92 55.87
N SER A 16 33.14 27.72 56.44
CA SER A 16 34.13 26.65 56.23
C SER A 16 34.19 26.34 54.73
N ASP A 17 35.40 26.04 54.21
CA ASP A 17 35.62 25.73 52.79
C ASP A 17 34.61 24.69 52.26
N LYS A 18 34.15 23.75 53.12
CA LYS A 18 33.14 22.74 52.77
C LYS A 18 31.74 23.32 52.52
N LYS A 19 31.32 24.37 53.25
CA LYS A 19 29.99 24.99 53.06
C LYS A 19 29.94 25.87 51.81
N PHE A 20 31.04 26.54 51.47
CA PHE A 20 31.15 27.33 50.25
C PHE A 20 31.24 26.42 49.01
N ASP A 21 32.00 25.32 49.11
CA ASP A 21 32.08 24.30 48.04
C ASP A 21 30.73 23.59 47.81
N LEU A 22 29.97 23.32 48.88
CA LEU A 22 28.60 22.81 48.77
C LEU A 22 27.65 23.84 48.13
N PHE A 23 27.74 25.11 48.52
CA PHE A 23 26.92 26.17 47.93
C PHE A 23 27.24 26.40 46.45
N HIS A 24 28.52 26.33 46.06
CA HIS A 24 28.95 26.46 44.67
C HIS A 24 28.52 25.26 43.82
N LYS A 25 28.62 24.03 44.35
CA LYS A 25 28.12 22.82 43.68
C LYS A 25 26.61 22.84 43.52
N VAL A 26 25.86 23.26 44.55
CA VAL A 26 24.40 23.41 44.49
C VAL A 26 24.01 24.52 43.50
N PHE A 27 24.73 25.64 43.47
CA PHE A 27 24.48 26.73 42.52
C PHE A 27 24.78 26.32 41.07
N ILE A 28 25.87 25.57 40.83
CA ILE A 28 26.19 24.98 39.51
C ILE A 28 25.10 23.97 39.11
N ILE A 29 24.65 23.10 40.01
CA ILE A 29 23.59 22.13 39.72
C ILE A 29 22.26 22.85 39.41
N ILE A 30 21.88 23.88 40.18
CA ILE A 30 20.65 24.65 39.95
C ILE A 30 20.73 25.40 38.61
N THR A 31 21.89 26.00 38.28
CA THR A 31 22.08 26.71 37.00
C THR A 31 22.14 25.75 35.81
N LEU A 32 22.74 24.56 35.96
CA LEU A 32 22.73 23.51 34.94
C LEU A 32 21.33 22.94 34.75
N SER A 33 20.56 22.75 35.82
CA SER A 33 19.15 22.32 35.77
C SER A 33 18.23 23.39 35.15
N PHE A 34 18.45 24.67 35.42
CA PHE A 34 17.74 25.77 34.75
C PHE A 34 18.13 25.87 33.26
N LEU A 35 19.40 25.61 32.92
CA LEU A 35 19.85 25.57 31.53
C LEU A 35 19.25 24.38 30.77
N THR A 36 19.12 23.20 31.38
CA THR A 36 18.41 22.05 30.77
C THR A 36 16.89 22.26 30.70
N PHE A 37 16.31 23.07 31.58
CA PHE A 37 14.89 23.43 31.51
C PHE A 37 14.60 24.46 30.40
N ILE A 38 15.57 25.32 30.06
CA ILE A 38 15.46 26.27 28.93
C ILE A 38 15.84 25.61 27.58
N ILE A 39 16.61 24.52 27.58
CA ILE A 39 16.94 23.71 26.39
C ILE A 39 15.97 22.51 26.22
N SER A 40 14.93 22.40 27.04
CA SER A 40 13.82 21.52 26.65
C SER A 40 13.25 22.14 25.37
N PRO A 41 13.21 21.44 24.22
CA PRO A 41 12.48 21.96 23.07
C PRO A 41 11.08 22.20 23.59
N LEU A 42 10.68 23.47 23.64
CA LEU A 42 9.28 23.80 23.77
C LEU A 42 8.70 23.27 22.46
N ASN A 43 8.23 22.02 22.44
CA ASN A 43 7.58 21.44 21.28
C ASN A 43 6.38 22.34 20.99
N ALA A 44 6.57 23.36 20.15
CA ALA A 44 5.50 24.14 19.62
C ALA A 44 4.55 23.12 18.98
N LYS A 45 3.32 23.06 19.50
CA LYS A 45 2.33 22.15 18.96
C LYS A 45 2.14 22.56 17.49
N ALA A 46 2.39 21.62 16.57
CA ALA A 46 2.14 21.83 15.15
C ALA A 46 0.74 22.42 14.96
N LYS A 47 0.64 23.46 14.13
CA LYS A 47 -0.65 24.08 13.81
C LYS A 47 -1.45 23.12 12.94
N GLU A 48 -2.73 23.02 13.25
CA GLU A 48 -3.66 22.18 12.50
C GLU A 48 -4.59 23.07 11.70
N PHE A 49 -4.61 22.87 10.38
CA PHE A 49 -5.57 23.46 9.45
C PHE A 49 -6.62 22.42 9.08
N THR A 50 -7.86 22.87 8.91
CA THR A 50 -9.00 22.02 8.54
C THR A 50 -9.60 22.43 7.21
N ASN A 51 -10.64 21.70 6.77
CA ASN A 51 -11.41 22.05 5.59
C ASN A 51 -11.87 23.52 5.61
N ASN A 52 -12.47 23.94 6.72
CA ASN A 52 -13.05 25.27 6.89
C ASN A 52 -12.00 26.38 6.92
N ASP A 53 -10.73 26.04 7.16
CA ASP A 53 -9.63 27.00 7.15
C ASP A 53 -9.03 27.22 5.76
N THR A 54 -9.14 26.24 4.86
CA THR A 54 -8.25 26.12 3.69
C THR A 54 -8.91 25.73 2.39
N ILE A 55 -9.92 24.86 2.39
CA ILE A 55 -10.49 24.34 1.15
C ILE A 55 -11.42 25.40 0.57
N VAL A 56 -11.18 25.79 -0.68
CA VAL A 56 -11.93 26.85 -1.38
C VAL A 56 -12.90 26.29 -2.42
N ASP A 57 -12.60 25.13 -3.01
CA ASP A 57 -13.44 24.50 -4.02
C ASP A 57 -13.22 22.99 -4.07
N ILE A 58 -14.26 22.25 -4.44
CA ILE A 58 -14.23 20.80 -4.65
C ILE A 58 -15.08 20.49 -5.87
N LYS A 59 -14.48 19.78 -6.84
CA LYS A 59 -15.12 19.40 -8.09
C LYS A 59 -15.08 17.89 -8.29
N LEU A 60 -16.25 17.31 -8.53
CA LEU A 60 -16.38 15.93 -9.00
C LEU A 60 -15.82 15.81 -10.42
N ILE A 61 -14.94 14.83 -10.65
CA ILE A 61 -14.22 14.67 -11.92
C ILE A 61 -14.78 13.50 -12.77
N ASN A 62 -15.31 12.45 -12.14
CA ASN A 62 -15.95 11.33 -12.83
C ASN A 62 -17.40 11.13 -12.35
N GLY A 63 -18.21 10.41 -13.12
CA GLY A 63 -19.63 10.21 -12.82
C GLY A 63 -20.57 11.06 -13.69
N PRO A 64 -21.79 11.39 -13.22
CA PRO A 64 -22.30 11.25 -11.85
C PRO A 64 -22.80 9.84 -11.47
N ASN A 65 -22.84 8.91 -12.43
CA ASN A 65 -23.29 7.54 -12.21
C ASN A 65 -22.11 6.63 -11.84
N PHE A 66 -22.31 5.80 -10.82
CA PHE A 66 -21.31 4.91 -10.25
C PHE A 66 -21.92 3.56 -9.91
N TYR A 67 -21.08 2.55 -9.71
CA TYR A 67 -21.48 1.27 -9.14
C TYR A 67 -21.06 1.18 -7.67
N PRO A 68 -21.63 0.24 -6.89
CA PRO A 68 -21.14 -0.06 -5.55
C PRO A 68 -19.61 -0.20 -5.53
N SER A 69 -18.97 0.49 -4.58
CA SER A 69 -17.51 0.45 -4.36
C SER A 69 -16.64 1.07 -5.46
N SER A 70 -17.26 1.82 -6.38
CA SER A 70 -16.52 2.66 -7.32
C SER A 70 -15.66 3.68 -6.57
N THR A 71 -14.60 4.11 -7.22
CA THR A 71 -13.75 5.23 -6.83
C THR A 71 -14.29 6.48 -7.47
N ILE A 72 -14.64 7.44 -6.64
CA ILE A 72 -15.05 8.78 -7.01
C ILE A 72 -13.84 9.69 -6.91
N ASN A 73 -13.57 10.42 -7.98
CA ASN A 73 -12.43 11.31 -8.09
C ASN A 73 -12.87 12.76 -7.91
N PHE A 74 -12.20 13.47 -7.02
CA PHE A 74 -12.42 14.88 -6.75
C PHE A 74 -11.14 15.68 -7.03
N ASN A 75 -11.31 16.90 -7.55
CA ASN A 75 -10.28 17.92 -7.52
C ASN A 75 -10.61 18.85 -6.37
N VAL A 76 -9.71 18.96 -5.41
CA VAL A 76 -9.83 19.78 -4.22
C VAL A 76 -8.85 20.94 -4.35
N GLU A 77 -9.34 22.16 -4.26
CA GLU A 77 -8.54 23.37 -4.26
C GLU A 77 -8.39 23.89 -2.84
N PHE A 78 -7.16 24.19 -2.41
CA PHE A 78 -6.88 24.72 -1.09
C PHE A 78 -6.05 26.01 -1.19
N ASP A 79 -6.33 26.94 -0.28
CA ASP A 79 -5.67 28.22 -0.16
C ASP A 79 -5.21 28.46 1.28
N LEU A 80 -3.89 28.56 1.44
CA LEU A 80 -3.18 28.90 2.67
C LEU A 80 -2.46 30.25 2.54
N SER A 81 -2.74 31.04 1.49
CA SER A 81 -1.97 32.25 1.17
C SER A 81 -1.95 33.29 2.29
N ASN A 82 -3.01 33.35 3.09
CA ASN A 82 -3.13 34.27 4.23
C ASN A 82 -2.72 33.62 5.56
N LYS A 83 -2.00 32.50 5.53
CA LYS A 83 -1.60 31.74 6.71
C LYS A 83 -0.09 31.59 6.72
N GLU A 84 0.51 31.83 7.89
CA GLU A 84 1.86 31.37 8.17
C GLU A 84 1.81 29.85 8.39
N VAL A 85 2.64 29.14 7.63
CA VAL A 85 2.78 27.68 7.61
C VAL A 85 4.23 27.34 7.93
N GLU A 86 4.42 26.58 9.01
CA GLU A 86 5.73 26.16 9.48
C GLU A 86 5.97 24.66 9.20
N PRO A 87 7.23 24.21 9.15
CA PRO A 87 7.55 22.79 9.07
C PRO A 87 6.90 22.01 10.22
N GLY A 88 6.23 20.91 9.88
CA GLY A 88 5.49 20.07 10.83
C GLY A 88 4.02 20.43 11.00
N ASP A 89 3.57 21.60 10.51
CA ASP A 89 2.14 21.92 10.46
C ASP A 89 1.37 20.89 9.64
N ILE A 90 0.08 20.73 9.96
CA ILE A 90 -0.76 19.69 9.39
C ILE A 90 -2.02 20.31 8.78
N LEU A 91 -2.28 20.02 7.51
CA LEU A 91 -3.59 20.20 6.88
C LEU A 91 -4.36 18.89 6.93
N ASN A 92 -5.41 18.85 7.74
CA ASN A 92 -6.33 17.73 7.85
C ASN A 92 -7.54 17.95 6.95
N ILE A 93 -7.69 17.12 5.92
CA ILE A 93 -8.85 17.13 5.04
C ILE A 93 -9.81 16.01 5.46
N SER A 94 -10.97 16.41 5.98
CA SER A 94 -12.10 15.51 6.26
C SER A 94 -12.86 15.22 4.97
N ILE A 95 -13.34 13.98 4.84
CA ILE A 95 -14.19 13.54 3.73
C ILE A 95 -15.61 13.24 4.24
N PRO A 96 -16.64 13.36 3.37
CA PRO A 96 -18.01 13.07 3.77
C PRO A 96 -18.23 11.61 4.11
N GLU A 97 -19.29 11.35 4.89
CA GLU A 97 -19.72 10.01 5.24
C GLU A 97 -20.06 9.18 3.98
N GLY A 98 -19.80 7.88 4.06
CA GLY A 98 -20.06 6.97 2.95
C GLY A 98 -18.96 6.93 1.90
N LEU A 99 -17.90 7.72 2.07
CA LEU A 99 -16.66 7.60 1.33
C LEU A 99 -15.53 7.11 2.22
N LEU A 100 -14.57 6.40 1.62
CA LEU A 100 -13.39 5.88 2.29
C LEU A 100 -12.12 6.26 1.55
N ILE A 101 -11.12 6.73 2.28
CA ILE A 101 -9.78 7.00 1.77
C ILE A 101 -9.04 5.65 1.64
N PRO A 102 -8.49 5.30 0.47
CA PRO A 102 -7.63 4.13 0.34
C PRO A 102 -6.44 4.18 1.31
N LYS A 103 -6.14 3.08 2.01
CA LYS A 103 -5.07 3.03 3.02
C LYS A 103 -3.67 3.25 2.45
N ASP A 104 -3.48 2.99 1.17
CA ASP A 104 -2.25 3.21 0.40
C ASP A 104 -2.16 4.62 -0.21
N THR A 105 -3.05 5.55 0.17
CA THR A 105 -3.01 6.94 -0.28
C THR A 105 -1.70 7.60 0.16
N HIS A 106 -0.90 8.02 -0.80
CA HIS A 106 0.32 8.81 -0.62
C HIS A 106 0.29 9.98 -1.60
N ILE A 107 0.44 11.19 -1.08
CA ILE A 107 0.33 12.44 -1.82
C ILE A 107 1.63 13.22 -1.59
N GLU A 108 2.21 13.76 -2.65
CA GLU A 108 3.35 14.66 -2.55
C GLU A 108 2.97 15.99 -3.20
N PHE A 109 3.06 17.07 -2.42
CA PHE A 109 2.94 18.42 -2.96
C PHE A 109 4.33 18.90 -3.33
N LYS A 110 4.53 19.19 -4.62
CA LYS A 110 5.81 19.68 -5.14
C LYS A 110 5.71 21.13 -5.57
N ASP A 111 6.82 21.85 -5.44
CA ASP A 111 6.98 23.14 -6.12
C ASP A 111 7.43 22.95 -7.58
N ASP A 112 7.51 24.05 -8.33
CA ASP A 112 7.91 24.04 -9.75
C ASP A 112 9.30 23.45 -10.00
N ASN A 113 10.14 23.35 -8.98
CA ASN A 113 11.48 22.75 -9.05
C ASN A 113 11.49 21.28 -8.62
N GLY A 114 10.33 20.69 -8.31
CA GLY A 114 10.19 19.31 -7.85
C GLY A 114 10.51 19.09 -6.37
N ASN A 115 10.72 20.15 -5.57
CA ASN A 115 10.93 19.98 -4.13
C ASN A 115 9.61 19.60 -3.47
N ILE A 116 9.63 18.54 -2.66
CA ILE A 116 8.46 18.12 -1.87
C ILE A 116 8.27 19.13 -0.73
N LEU A 117 7.19 19.90 -0.80
CA LEU A 117 6.81 20.88 0.21
C LEU A 117 5.96 20.24 1.30
N ALA A 118 5.12 19.26 0.97
CA ALA A 118 4.28 18.55 1.93
C ALA A 118 4.01 17.10 1.47
N ILE A 119 3.71 16.23 2.44
CA ILE A 119 3.39 14.83 2.20
C ILE A 119 2.04 14.52 2.86
N GLY A 120 1.12 13.95 2.09
CA GLY A 120 -0.21 13.56 2.54
C GLY A 120 -0.40 12.06 2.59
N GLN A 121 -1.11 11.59 3.61
CA GLN A 121 -1.49 10.17 3.77
C GLN A 121 -2.85 10.03 4.45
N GLU A 122 -3.45 8.84 4.35
CA GLU A 122 -4.60 8.50 5.17
C GLU A 122 -4.18 8.38 6.65
N LYS A 123 -4.95 9.03 7.53
CA LYS A 123 -4.81 8.93 8.98
C LYS A 123 -6.17 9.17 9.64
N ASP A 124 -6.63 8.18 10.40
CA ASP A 124 -7.87 8.26 11.18
C ASP A 124 -9.11 8.69 10.36
N GLY A 125 -9.23 8.20 9.11
CA GLY A 125 -10.34 8.55 8.22
C GLY A 125 -10.25 9.94 7.59
N LYS A 126 -9.13 10.65 7.78
CA LYS A 126 -8.82 11.94 7.16
C LYS A 126 -7.58 11.81 6.28
N ILE A 127 -7.37 12.81 5.43
CA ILE A 127 -6.09 12.98 4.74
C ILE A 127 -5.29 13.97 5.58
N ALA A 128 -4.19 13.51 6.16
CA ALA A 128 -3.26 14.34 6.92
C ALA A 128 -2.09 14.73 6.03
N ILE A 129 -1.99 16.01 5.68
CA ILE A 129 -0.92 16.59 4.88
C ILE A 129 0.04 17.32 5.81
N ILE A 130 1.27 16.82 5.91
CA ILE A 130 2.31 17.35 6.79
C ILE A 130 3.29 18.18 5.97
N PHE A 131 3.48 19.44 6.35
CA PHE A 131 4.42 20.34 5.69
C PHE A 131 5.86 20.01 6.10
N THR A 132 6.75 19.99 5.13
CA THR A 132 8.18 19.70 5.31
C THR A 132 8.98 20.98 5.54
N GLU A 133 10.26 20.83 5.90
CA GLU A 133 11.23 21.95 5.97
C GLU A 133 11.31 22.80 4.69
N LYS A 134 10.95 22.23 3.53
CA LYS A 134 10.98 22.96 2.25
C LYS A 134 9.85 23.98 2.11
N VAL A 135 8.86 23.97 2.99
CA VAL A 135 7.81 25.00 3.05
C VAL A 135 8.33 26.33 3.59
N LEU A 136 9.46 26.32 4.31
CA LEU A 136 9.96 27.51 4.99
C LEU A 136 10.25 28.64 4.00
N GLY A 137 9.72 29.83 4.30
CA GLY A 137 9.87 31.02 3.46
C GLY A 137 9.04 30.99 2.17
N LYS A 138 8.13 30.03 2.01
CA LYS A 138 7.13 30.05 0.94
C LYS A 138 5.95 30.90 1.40
N GLU A 139 5.56 31.86 0.56
CA GLU A 139 4.36 32.68 0.74
C GLU A 139 3.33 32.32 -0.34
N ASN A 140 2.06 32.68 -0.13
CA ASN A 140 0.98 32.43 -1.09
C ASN A 140 0.81 30.95 -1.47
N ILE A 141 0.79 30.08 -0.44
CA ILE A 141 0.62 28.65 -0.62
C ILE A 141 -0.82 28.39 -1.09
N HIS A 142 -0.97 28.08 -2.36
CA HIS A 142 -2.23 27.68 -3.00
C HIS A 142 -1.97 26.46 -3.86
N GLY A 143 -2.91 25.52 -3.89
CA GLY A 143 -2.70 24.28 -4.62
C GLY A 143 -3.96 23.48 -4.90
N PHE A 144 -3.75 22.43 -5.68
CA PHE A 144 -4.78 21.46 -6.05
C PHE A 144 -4.39 20.07 -5.57
N LEU A 145 -5.41 19.27 -5.26
CA LEU A 145 -5.27 17.90 -4.79
C LEU A 145 -6.27 17.02 -5.53
N ASN A 146 -5.80 15.96 -6.18
CA ASN A 146 -6.66 14.95 -6.79
C ASN A 146 -6.89 13.80 -5.82
N LEU A 147 -8.15 13.58 -5.43
CA LEU A 147 -8.53 12.55 -4.46
C LEU A 147 -9.38 11.47 -5.11
N GLY A 148 -8.92 10.23 -5.05
CA GLY A 148 -9.75 9.06 -5.35
C GLY A 148 -10.29 8.45 -4.06
N LEU A 149 -11.59 8.57 -3.82
CA LEU A 149 -12.29 8.06 -2.64
C LEU A 149 -13.18 6.88 -3.01
N LYS A 150 -13.20 5.81 -2.21
CA LYS A 150 -14.05 4.64 -2.46
C LYS A 150 -15.44 4.80 -1.85
N ILE A 151 -16.48 4.45 -2.61
CA ILE A 151 -17.85 4.34 -2.11
C ILE A 151 -17.93 3.23 -1.06
N GLN A 152 -18.61 3.53 0.06
CA GLN A 152 -19.02 2.54 1.05
C GLN A 152 -20.49 2.16 0.82
N PRO A 153 -20.76 1.00 0.19
CA PRO A 153 -22.12 0.63 -0.22
C PRO A 153 -23.04 0.27 0.97
N ASP A 154 -22.50 0.20 2.19
CA ASP A 154 -23.28 0.10 3.44
C ASP A 154 -23.90 1.43 3.87
N ILE A 155 -23.31 2.54 3.45
CA ILE A 155 -23.74 3.88 3.85
C ILE A 155 -24.43 4.59 2.67
N LEU A 156 -23.91 4.43 1.46
CA LEU A 156 -24.48 5.01 0.24
C LEU A 156 -25.27 3.93 -0.53
N PRO A 157 -26.62 3.89 -0.41
CA PRO A 157 -27.46 2.90 -1.09
C PRO A 157 -27.58 3.18 -2.59
N LEU A 158 -28.19 2.24 -3.32
CA LEU A 158 -28.56 2.42 -4.72
C LEU A 158 -29.49 3.62 -4.90
N GLY A 159 -29.33 4.30 -6.04
CA GLY A 159 -30.06 5.52 -6.41
C GLY A 159 -29.27 6.80 -6.13
N LYS A 160 -30.01 7.90 -6.07
CA LYS A 160 -29.47 9.25 -5.88
C LYS A 160 -28.99 9.46 -4.45
N ASN A 161 -27.74 9.90 -4.31
CA ASN A 161 -27.09 10.24 -3.05
C ASN A 161 -26.53 11.67 -3.13
N ILE A 162 -26.46 12.36 -2.00
CA ILE A 162 -25.87 13.70 -1.88
C ILE A 162 -24.71 13.60 -0.91
N LEU A 163 -23.52 13.96 -1.38
CA LEU A 163 -22.31 14.08 -0.58
C LEU A 163 -22.15 15.52 -0.12
N GLU A 164 -22.09 15.75 1.18
CA GLU A 164 -21.94 17.08 1.77
C GLU A 164 -20.49 17.34 2.14
N PHE A 165 -19.77 18.10 1.30
CA PHE A 165 -18.39 18.48 1.59
C PHE A 165 -18.33 19.82 2.33
N GLU A 166 -17.62 19.85 3.44
CA GLU A 166 -17.29 21.10 4.12
C GLU A 166 -16.11 21.79 3.43
N ILE A 167 -16.27 23.08 3.15
CA ILE A 167 -15.24 24.00 2.65
C ILE A 167 -15.30 25.33 3.44
N ASN A 168 -14.35 26.24 3.22
CA ASN A 168 -14.25 27.49 3.97
C ASN A 168 -15.47 28.43 3.85
N SER A 169 -16.26 28.31 2.77
CA SER A 169 -17.47 29.09 2.55
C SER A 169 -18.76 28.38 2.99
N GLY A 170 -18.66 27.20 3.61
CA GLY A 170 -19.79 26.39 4.05
C GLY A 170 -19.82 25.00 3.41
N THR A 171 -21.01 24.44 3.24
CA THR A 171 -21.18 23.06 2.72
C THR A 171 -21.51 23.08 1.23
N VAL A 172 -20.79 22.27 0.45
CA VAL A 172 -21.04 22.04 -0.98
C VAL A 172 -21.69 20.68 -1.18
N PRO A 173 -22.94 20.61 -1.66
CA PRO A 173 -23.59 19.34 -2.00
C PRO A 173 -23.12 18.86 -3.38
N ILE A 174 -22.66 17.60 -3.44
CA ILE A 174 -22.33 16.92 -4.69
C ILE A 174 -23.26 15.73 -4.86
N GLU A 175 -24.05 15.76 -5.94
CA GLU A 175 -24.97 14.68 -6.28
C GLU A 175 -24.28 13.58 -7.05
N ILE A 176 -24.49 12.34 -6.62
CA ILE A 176 -24.06 11.13 -7.31
C ILE A 176 -25.23 10.15 -7.41
N ASN A 177 -25.17 9.23 -8.37
CA ASN A 177 -26.14 8.15 -8.51
C ASN A 177 -25.40 6.80 -8.44
N ILE A 178 -25.86 5.89 -7.59
CA ILE A 178 -25.30 4.55 -7.47
C ILE A 178 -26.24 3.55 -8.13
N GLU A 179 -25.78 2.93 -9.21
CA GLU A 179 -26.55 2.01 -10.03
C GLU A 179 -26.20 0.57 -9.70
N GLU A 180 -27.17 -0.32 -9.85
CA GLU A 180 -26.89 -1.75 -9.81
C GLU A 180 -26.05 -2.14 -11.02
N ARG A 181 -25.04 -2.99 -10.79
CA ARG A 181 -24.16 -3.47 -11.86
C ARG A 181 -24.65 -4.79 -12.40
N ILE A 182 -25.38 -4.73 -13.51
CA ILE A 182 -26.04 -5.90 -14.13
C ILE A 182 -25.15 -6.63 -15.16
N GLU A 183 -24.02 -6.07 -15.56
CA GLU A 183 -23.16 -6.66 -16.60
C GLU A 183 -22.41 -7.89 -16.10
N ASP A 184 -22.39 -8.94 -16.92
CA ASP A 184 -21.69 -10.20 -16.60
C ASP A 184 -20.16 -10.15 -16.77
N LEU A 185 -19.63 -9.03 -17.27
CA LEU A 185 -18.24 -8.87 -17.62
C LEU A 185 -17.71 -7.52 -17.12
N SER A 186 -16.55 -7.51 -16.48
CA SER A 186 -15.81 -6.28 -16.18
C SER A 186 -14.32 -6.45 -16.45
N LYS A 187 -13.63 -5.32 -16.64
CA LYS A 187 -12.19 -5.30 -16.90
C LYS A 187 -11.56 -4.03 -16.33
N LYS A 188 -10.44 -4.20 -15.64
CA LYS A 188 -9.58 -3.11 -15.16
C LYS A 188 -8.13 -3.35 -15.52
N GLY A 189 -7.37 -2.27 -15.66
CA GLY A 189 -5.93 -2.32 -15.85
C GLY A 189 -5.20 -1.63 -14.70
N LYS A 190 -4.05 -2.19 -14.30
CA LYS A 190 -3.13 -1.61 -13.33
C LYS A 190 -1.71 -1.64 -13.88
N ILE A 191 -1.02 -0.50 -13.81
CA ILE A 191 0.41 -0.42 -14.15
C ILE A 191 1.21 -1.11 -13.05
N LEU A 192 2.14 -1.95 -13.46
CA LEU A 192 3.10 -2.65 -12.62
C LEU A 192 4.51 -2.34 -13.11
N GLU A 193 5.46 -2.38 -12.19
CA GLU A 193 6.88 -2.41 -12.50
C GLU A 193 7.38 -3.85 -12.38
N LEU A 194 7.96 -4.36 -13.46
CA LEU A 194 8.58 -5.67 -13.50
C LEU A 194 9.94 -5.61 -12.78
N PRO A 195 10.49 -6.75 -12.32
CA PRO A 195 11.78 -6.80 -11.63
C PRO A 195 12.95 -6.19 -12.42
N ASP A 196 12.86 -6.22 -13.74
CA ASP A 196 13.84 -5.65 -14.68
C ASP A 196 13.65 -4.13 -14.92
N GLY A 197 12.71 -3.50 -14.22
CA GLY A 197 12.39 -2.08 -14.32
C GLY A 197 11.44 -1.72 -15.48
N ARG A 198 11.07 -2.67 -16.35
CA ARG A 198 10.06 -2.42 -17.39
C ARG A 198 8.69 -2.22 -16.77
N LYS A 199 7.84 -1.44 -17.42
CA LYS A 199 6.46 -1.23 -17.00
C LYS A 199 5.53 -2.13 -17.82
N ALA A 200 4.65 -2.83 -17.12
CA ALA A 200 3.61 -3.65 -17.72
C ALA A 200 2.24 -3.18 -17.21
N ILE A 201 1.18 -3.58 -17.91
CA ILE A 201 -0.19 -3.43 -17.44
C ILE A 201 -0.73 -4.82 -17.16
N LYS A 202 -1.12 -5.06 -15.91
CA LYS A 202 -1.96 -6.19 -15.51
C LYS A 202 -3.41 -5.81 -15.78
N TRP A 203 -4.05 -6.56 -16.65
CA TRP A 203 -5.48 -6.49 -16.89
C TRP A 203 -6.18 -7.59 -16.10
N THR A 204 -7.05 -7.21 -15.18
CA THR A 204 -7.91 -8.15 -14.47
C THR A 204 -9.29 -8.13 -15.13
N ILE A 205 -9.74 -9.27 -15.65
CA ILE A 205 -11.07 -9.47 -16.23
C ILE A 205 -11.88 -10.34 -15.28
N ILE A 206 -13.11 -9.92 -14.97
CA ILE A 206 -14.06 -10.73 -14.22
C ILE A 206 -15.15 -11.17 -15.19
N ALA A 207 -15.20 -12.47 -15.48
CA ALA A 207 -16.21 -13.07 -16.36
C ALA A 207 -17.24 -13.86 -15.56
N ASN A 208 -18.49 -13.83 -16.02
CA ASN A 208 -19.66 -14.37 -15.31
C ASN A 208 -19.80 -13.81 -13.88
N ARG A 209 -19.77 -12.48 -13.78
CA ARG A 209 -19.91 -11.74 -12.52
C ARG A 209 -21.19 -12.06 -11.74
N ASN A 210 -22.26 -12.43 -12.45
CA ASN A 210 -23.54 -12.75 -11.84
C ASN A 210 -23.73 -14.24 -11.57
N GLU A 211 -22.71 -15.07 -11.83
CA GLU A 211 -22.71 -16.51 -11.56
C GLU A 211 -23.93 -17.22 -12.16
N ILE A 212 -24.32 -16.80 -13.37
CA ILE A 212 -25.41 -17.42 -14.14
C ILE A 212 -24.91 -18.64 -14.91
N SER A 213 -25.83 -19.48 -15.37
CA SER A 213 -25.50 -20.61 -16.23
C SER A 213 -25.07 -20.12 -17.61
N MET A 214 -23.83 -20.39 -18.01
CA MET A 214 -23.25 -19.93 -19.29
C MET A 214 -22.76 -21.10 -20.14
N ASN A 215 -23.65 -21.75 -20.89
CA ASN A 215 -23.25 -22.88 -21.74
C ASN A 215 -22.26 -22.44 -22.83
N ASN A 216 -21.18 -23.19 -23.02
CA ASN A 216 -20.11 -22.87 -23.99
C ASN A 216 -19.55 -21.45 -23.83
N LEU A 217 -19.22 -21.05 -22.60
CA LEU A 217 -18.63 -19.75 -22.32
C LEU A 217 -17.29 -19.57 -23.03
N VAL A 218 -17.20 -18.50 -23.82
CA VAL A 218 -15.99 -18.07 -24.52
C VAL A 218 -15.69 -16.63 -24.13
N LEU A 219 -14.47 -16.36 -23.69
CA LEU A 219 -13.93 -15.02 -23.51
C LEU A 219 -12.99 -14.69 -24.68
N THR A 220 -13.05 -13.48 -25.19
CA THR A 220 -12.10 -12.92 -26.15
C THR A 220 -11.63 -11.56 -25.65
N ASP A 221 -10.34 -11.42 -25.44
CA ASP A 221 -9.66 -10.16 -25.15
C ASP A 221 -8.99 -9.64 -26.42
N THR A 222 -9.22 -8.38 -26.78
CA THR A 222 -8.64 -7.73 -27.96
C THR A 222 -7.88 -6.48 -27.54
N ILE A 223 -6.56 -6.55 -27.66
CA ILE A 223 -5.62 -5.46 -27.38
C ILE A 223 -5.68 -4.48 -28.56
N ILE A 224 -6.56 -3.50 -28.42
CA ILE A 224 -6.82 -2.48 -29.45
C ILE A 224 -5.75 -1.39 -29.50
N ASP A 225 -4.96 -1.21 -28.45
CA ASP A 225 -3.95 -0.18 -28.37
C ASP A 225 -2.63 -0.66 -28.98
N ASN A 226 -2.18 0.02 -30.04
CA ASN A 226 -0.96 -0.36 -30.76
C ASN A 226 0.33 -0.13 -29.96
N LYS A 227 0.29 0.56 -28.81
CA LYS A 227 1.43 0.73 -27.90
C LYS A 227 1.61 -0.45 -26.95
N LEU A 228 0.64 -1.36 -26.91
CA LEU A 228 0.68 -2.55 -26.07
C LEU A 228 1.12 -3.78 -26.86
N LEU A 229 1.79 -4.70 -26.16
CA LEU A 229 2.12 -6.03 -26.66
C LEU A 229 1.73 -7.07 -25.62
N TYR A 230 0.97 -8.09 -26.04
CA TYR A 230 0.59 -9.21 -25.20
C TYR A 230 1.80 -10.00 -24.69
N THR A 231 1.77 -10.43 -23.43
CA THR A 231 2.74 -11.35 -22.84
C THR A 231 2.07 -12.65 -22.37
N PRO A 232 2.22 -13.76 -23.11
CA PRO A 232 1.58 -15.05 -22.78
C PRO A 232 1.98 -15.65 -21.43
N GLU A 233 3.23 -15.46 -21.03
CA GLU A 233 3.85 -16.11 -19.86
C GLU A 233 3.24 -15.69 -18.51
N GLY A 234 2.43 -14.61 -18.49
CA GLY A 234 1.76 -14.12 -17.29
C GLY A 234 0.30 -14.49 -17.16
N LEU A 235 -0.33 -15.12 -18.16
CA LEU A 235 -1.78 -15.35 -18.12
C LEU A 235 -2.17 -16.35 -17.01
N GLN A 236 -3.04 -15.92 -16.11
CA GLN A 236 -3.55 -16.76 -15.03
C GLN A 236 -5.07 -16.70 -15.00
N VAL A 237 -5.71 -17.86 -14.84
CA VAL A 237 -7.16 -18.00 -14.76
C VAL A 237 -7.53 -18.64 -13.44
N TYR A 238 -8.39 -17.99 -12.69
CA TYR A 238 -8.88 -18.46 -11.41
C TYR A 238 -10.39 -18.63 -11.44
N THR A 239 -10.92 -19.55 -10.64
CA THR A 239 -12.30 -19.41 -10.18
C THR A 239 -12.39 -18.21 -9.22
N GLY A 240 -13.47 -17.46 -9.32
CA GLY A 240 -13.75 -16.28 -8.51
C GLY A 240 -14.84 -16.54 -7.48
N GLN A 241 -14.85 -15.74 -6.43
CA GLN A 241 -15.97 -15.65 -5.49
C GLN A 241 -16.10 -14.22 -4.98
N TRP A 242 -17.33 -13.69 -4.88
CA TRP A 242 -17.56 -12.41 -4.20
C TRP A 242 -17.26 -12.54 -2.70
N SER A 243 -16.60 -11.54 -2.14
CA SER A 243 -16.30 -11.49 -0.70
C SER A 243 -17.50 -11.07 0.14
N ASP A 244 -18.49 -10.45 -0.49
CA ASP A 244 -19.63 -9.82 0.17
C ASP A 244 -20.86 -9.83 -0.75
N VAL A 245 -22.05 -9.74 -0.15
CA VAL A 245 -23.34 -9.77 -0.87
C VAL A 245 -23.56 -8.57 -1.79
N LYS A 246 -22.81 -7.48 -1.59
CA LYS A 246 -22.89 -6.25 -2.40
C LYS A 246 -21.92 -6.26 -3.58
N LYS A 247 -21.16 -7.36 -3.73
CA LYS A 247 -20.18 -7.56 -4.80
C LYS A 247 -19.13 -6.44 -4.84
N SER A 248 -18.71 -5.93 -3.68
CA SER A 248 -17.73 -4.84 -3.53
C SER A 248 -16.29 -5.27 -3.80
N SER A 249 -15.99 -6.52 -3.47
CA SER A 249 -14.67 -7.13 -3.61
C SER A 249 -14.79 -8.62 -3.89
N TYR A 250 -13.74 -9.23 -4.42
CA TYR A 250 -13.72 -10.65 -4.77
C TYR A 250 -12.43 -11.32 -4.32
N LYS A 251 -12.46 -12.66 -4.28
CA LYS A 251 -11.30 -13.51 -4.01
C LYS A 251 -11.01 -14.37 -5.24
N ARG A 252 -9.71 -14.54 -5.51
CA ARG A 252 -9.21 -15.62 -6.38
C ARG A 252 -9.25 -16.91 -5.56
N LYS A 253 -9.89 -17.96 -6.08
CA LYS A 253 -10.08 -19.23 -5.37
C LYS A 253 -9.14 -20.31 -5.93
N LYS A 254 -9.57 -21.09 -6.91
CA LYS A 254 -8.76 -22.15 -7.52
C LYS A 254 -8.05 -21.61 -8.76
N LEU A 255 -6.73 -21.73 -8.81
CA LEU A 255 -5.97 -21.54 -10.06
C LEU A 255 -6.28 -22.70 -11.02
N LEU A 256 -6.63 -22.37 -12.25
CA LEU A 256 -7.06 -23.33 -13.27
C LEU A 256 -5.93 -23.68 -14.22
N SER A 257 -5.96 -24.91 -14.72
CA SER A 257 -4.93 -25.47 -15.59
C SER A 257 -5.30 -25.35 -17.06
N ARG A 258 -4.41 -24.70 -17.83
CA ARG A 258 -4.47 -24.62 -19.30
C ARG A 258 -4.53 -26.03 -19.90
N GLY A 259 -5.42 -26.23 -20.87
CA GLY A 259 -5.62 -27.51 -21.56
C GLY A 259 -6.52 -28.51 -20.83
N ILE A 260 -6.83 -28.27 -19.56
CA ILE A 260 -7.70 -29.13 -18.73
C ILE A 260 -8.99 -28.39 -18.38
N ASP A 261 -8.88 -27.31 -17.61
CA ASP A 261 -10.03 -26.53 -17.13
C ASP A 261 -10.53 -25.54 -18.20
N TYR A 262 -9.63 -25.11 -19.11
CA TYR A 262 -9.93 -24.22 -20.23
C TYR A 262 -8.98 -24.45 -21.40
N GLN A 263 -9.44 -24.15 -22.61
CA GLN A 263 -8.60 -24.08 -23.82
C GLN A 263 -8.33 -22.63 -24.18
N ILE A 264 -7.17 -22.36 -24.77
CA ILE A 264 -6.76 -20.99 -25.11
C ILE A 264 -6.13 -20.93 -26.50
N ALA A 265 -6.50 -19.91 -27.26
CA ALA A 265 -5.87 -19.52 -28.51
C ALA A 265 -5.30 -18.10 -28.37
N GLU A 266 -4.04 -17.92 -28.72
CA GLU A 266 -3.29 -16.68 -28.49
C GLU A 266 -2.74 -16.15 -29.81
N ALA A 267 -2.97 -14.86 -30.05
CA ALA A 267 -2.35 -14.06 -31.09
C ALA A 267 -1.72 -12.82 -30.43
N GLN A 268 -0.95 -12.03 -31.21
CA GLN A 268 -0.33 -10.81 -30.66
C GLN A 268 -1.34 -9.77 -30.17
N SER A 269 -2.53 -9.71 -30.79
CA SER A 269 -3.59 -8.75 -30.48
C SER A 269 -4.80 -9.36 -29.78
N ASP A 270 -4.94 -10.69 -29.80
CA ASP A 270 -6.17 -11.36 -29.40
C ASP A 270 -5.89 -12.58 -28.55
N VAL A 271 -6.64 -12.73 -27.47
CA VAL A 271 -6.59 -13.89 -26.58
C VAL A 271 -7.99 -14.45 -26.42
N THR A 272 -8.20 -15.68 -26.86
CA THR A 272 -9.49 -16.37 -26.76
C THR A 272 -9.39 -17.52 -25.77
N ILE A 273 -10.26 -17.53 -24.76
CA ILE A 273 -10.36 -18.58 -23.74
C ILE A 273 -11.72 -19.26 -23.85
N ASN A 274 -11.71 -20.58 -24.02
CA ASN A 274 -12.92 -21.41 -23.98
C ASN A 274 -12.96 -22.16 -22.65
N PHE A 275 -13.99 -21.94 -21.86
CA PHE A 275 -14.12 -22.54 -20.53
C PHE A 275 -14.92 -23.85 -20.59
N SER A 276 -14.44 -24.87 -19.89
CA SER A 276 -15.13 -26.16 -19.79
C SER A 276 -16.38 -26.09 -18.91
N ASN A 277 -16.43 -25.15 -17.96
CA ASN A 277 -17.57 -24.92 -17.06
C ASN A 277 -18.09 -23.49 -17.19
N GLY A 278 -19.39 -23.32 -17.41
CA GLY A 278 -20.04 -22.01 -17.50
C GLY A 278 -20.55 -21.44 -16.19
N ASN A 279 -20.69 -22.27 -15.15
CA ASN A 279 -21.59 -22.01 -14.03
C ASN A 279 -20.86 -21.42 -12.81
N GLN A 280 -19.83 -20.62 -13.06
CA GLN A 280 -19.01 -20.00 -12.02
C GLN A 280 -18.39 -18.70 -12.52
N MET A 281 -18.06 -17.81 -11.59
CA MET A 281 -17.28 -16.62 -11.88
C MET A 281 -15.82 -16.98 -12.16
N TYR A 282 -15.20 -16.28 -13.11
CA TYR A 282 -13.78 -16.39 -13.42
C TYR A 282 -13.06 -15.06 -13.22
N ILE A 283 -11.85 -15.13 -12.69
CA ILE A 283 -10.90 -14.01 -12.62
C ILE A 283 -9.73 -14.33 -13.55
N ILE A 284 -9.53 -13.50 -14.57
CA ILE A 284 -8.47 -13.67 -15.55
C ILE A 284 -7.49 -12.52 -15.40
N ASP A 285 -6.25 -12.83 -15.08
CA ASP A 285 -5.15 -11.88 -15.07
C ASP A 285 -4.37 -12.03 -16.40
N LEU A 286 -4.34 -10.96 -17.19
CA LEU A 286 -3.66 -10.87 -18.49
C LEU A 286 -2.65 -9.74 -18.46
N PHE A 287 -1.49 -9.93 -19.10
CA PHE A 287 -0.41 -8.94 -19.03
C PHE A 287 -0.07 -8.39 -20.43
N THR A 288 0.18 -7.08 -20.47
CA THR A 288 0.71 -6.41 -21.67
C THR A 288 1.89 -5.54 -21.30
N VAL A 289 2.96 -5.58 -22.09
CA VAL A 289 4.09 -4.64 -21.95
C VAL A 289 3.87 -3.38 -22.79
N ILE A 290 4.35 -2.25 -22.29
CA ILE A 290 4.33 -0.97 -23.01
C ILE A 290 5.54 -0.95 -23.95
N LYS A 291 5.30 -0.79 -25.26
CA LYS A 291 6.34 -0.87 -26.29
C LYS A 291 7.40 0.24 -26.16
N ASP A 292 6.96 1.47 -25.88
CA ASP A 292 7.84 2.61 -25.64
C ASP A 292 7.80 3.01 -24.16
N PRO A 293 8.89 2.78 -23.40
CA PRO A 293 8.98 3.21 -22.01
C PRO A 293 8.71 4.70 -21.83
N LYS A 294 9.00 5.57 -22.80
CA LYS A 294 8.73 7.02 -22.67
C LYS A 294 7.25 7.37 -22.61
N SER A 295 6.37 6.49 -23.11
CA SER A 295 4.92 6.71 -23.02
C SER A 295 4.45 6.82 -21.56
N ILE A 296 5.14 6.19 -20.60
CA ILE A 296 4.80 6.31 -19.17
C ILE A 296 5.27 7.61 -18.53
N GLU A 297 6.12 8.38 -19.21
CA GLU A 297 6.59 9.69 -18.74
C GLU A 297 5.62 10.81 -19.14
N THR A 298 4.67 10.53 -20.06
CA THR A 298 3.71 11.51 -20.56
C THR A 298 2.42 11.46 -19.74
N ILE A 299 2.20 12.48 -18.91
CA ILE A 299 0.95 12.64 -18.15
C ILE A 299 -0.24 12.73 -19.11
N GLY A 300 -1.30 11.99 -18.80
CA GLY A 300 -2.51 11.91 -19.62
C GLY A 300 -2.45 10.84 -20.70
N GLU A 301 -1.30 10.18 -20.91
CA GLU A 301 -1.19 9.07 -21.86
C GLU A 301 -2.16 7.94 -21.47
N THR A 302 -2.89 7.40 -22.44
CA THR A 302 -3.91 6.38 -22.19
C THR A 302 -3.62 5.07 -22.90
N PHE A 303 -3.88 3.94 -22.24
CA PHE A 303 -3.76 2.60 -22.78
C PHE A 303 -5.12 1.92 -22.71
N LYS A 304 -5.57 1.31 -23.81
CA LYS A 304 -6.91 0.71 -23.90
C LYS A 304 -6.86 -0.78 -24.24
N ASN A 305 -7.78 -1.54 -23.67
CA ASN A 305 -7.94 -2.96 -23.97
C ASN A 305 -9.41 -3.38 -23.82
N ASN A 306 -9.89 -4.28 -24.68
CA ASN A 306 -11.29 -4.70 -24.74
C ASN A 306 -11.46 -6.17 -24.40
N ALA A 307 -12.58 -6.54 -23.77
CA ALA A 307 -12.97 -7.93 -23.58
C ALA A 307 -14.43 -8.16 -23.96
N ILE A 308 -14.71 -9.35 -24.46
CA ILE A 308 -16.04 -9.82 -24.82
C ILE A 308 -16.19 -11.23 -24.27
N ILE A 309 -17.34 -11.53 -23.68
CA ILE A 309 -17.76 -12.92 -23.44
C ILE A 309 -18.94 -13.26 -24.33
N SER A 310 -19.03 -14.51 -24.75
CA SER A 310 -20.19 -15.07 -25.43
C SER A 310 -20.53 -16.43 -24.86
N TRP A 311 -21.82 -16.73 -24.73
CA TRP A 311 -22.33 -18.00 -24.25
C TRP A 311 -23.68 -18.32 -24.90
N ILE A 312 -24.18 -19.52 -24.67
CA ILE A 312 -25.53 -19.95 -25.00
C ILE A 312 -26.38 -19.89 -23.73
N ASP A 313 -27.46 -19.10 -23.74
CA ASP A 313 -28.38 -19.00 -22.61
C ASP A 313 -29.33 -20.21 -22.52
N ASP A 314 -30.16 -20.24 -21.48
CA ASP A 314 -31.09 -21.34 -21.22
C ASP A 314 -32.14 -21.53 -22.33
N ASN A 315 -32.34 -20.53 -23.20
CA ASN A 315 -33.22 -20.60 -24.36
C ASN A 315 -32.50 -21.07 -25.63
N GLY A 316 -31.21 -21.46 -25.53
CA GLY A 316 -30.39 -21.85 -26.66
C GLY A 316 -29.91 -20.67 -27.52
N LYS A 317 -30.10 -19.42 -27.07
CA LYS A 317 -29.71 -18.23 -27.82
C LYS A 317 -28.27 -17.83 -27.48
N LYS A 318 -27.51 -17.46 -28.51
CA LYS A 318 -26.17 -16.87 -28.34
C LYS A 318 -26.29 -15.45 -27.76
N THR A 319 -25.72 -15.26 -26.59
CA THR A 319 -25.70 -14.00 -25.84
C THR A 319 -24.27 -13.53 -25.67
N THR A 320 -24.07 -12.21 -25.54
CA THR A 320 -22.76 -11.60 -25.37
C THR A 320 -22.78 -10.47 -24.36
N SER A 321 -21.70 -10.31 -23.62
CA SER A 321 -21.41 -9.12 -22.80
C SER A 321 -20.05 -8.57 -23.19
N LYS A 322 -19.90 -7.24 -23.18
CA LYS A 322 -18.69 -6.55 -23.67
C LYS A 322 -18.25 -5.51 -22.66
N THR A 323 -16.94 -5.30 -22.58
CA THR A 323 -16.35 -4.26 -21.76
C THR A 323 -15.08 -3.73 -22.41
N SER A 324 -14.71 -2.50 -22.04
CA SER A 324 -13.44 -1.89 -22.40
C SER A 324 -12.85 -1.29 -21.15
N SER A 325 -11.52 -1.31 -21.05
CA SER A 325 -10.81 -0.72 -19.94
C SER A 325 -9.74 0.24 -20.43
N ARG A 326 -9.52 1.30 -19.65
CA ARG A 326 -8.54 2.34 -19.92
C ARG A 326 -7.66 2.54 -18.71
N VAL A 327 -6.35 2.53 -18.94
CA VAL A 327 -5.33 2.95 -17.98
C VAL A 327 -4.79 4.29 -18.41
N VAL A 328 -4.75 5.26 -17.50
CA VAL A 328 -4.22 6.60 -17.75
C VAL A 328 -2.97 6.80 -16.91
N ILE A 329 -1.90 7.32 -17.52
CA ILE A 329 -0.73 7.82 -16.80
C ILE A 329 -1.16 9.08 -16.08
N LYS A 330 -1.38 8.95 -14.77
CA LYS A 330 -1.74 10.06 -13.91
C LYS A 330 -0.47 10.73 -13.41
N ASP A 331 -0.48 12.05 -13.40
CA ASP A 331 0.33 12.78 -12.44
C ASP A 331 -0.25 12.52 -11.05
N SER A 332 0.61 12.37 -10.04
CA SER A 332 0.22 12.57 -8.64
C SER A 332 -0.53 13.90 -8.43
N GLY A 333 -0.34 14.86 -9.36
CA GLY A 333 -1.26 15.96 -9.69
C GLY A 333 -1.54 16.91 -8.53
N SER A 334 -0.76 16.79 -7.47
CA SER A 334 -0.86 17.56 -6.25
C SER A 334 0.33 18.51 -6.22
N GLY A 335 0.05 19.80 -6.29
CA GLY A 335 1.07 20.82 -6.50
C GLY A 335 0.68 22.14 -5.88
N ILE A 336 1.68 22.93 -5.50
CA ILE A 336 1.53 24.25 -4.89
C ILE A 336 2.16 25.27 -5.85
N GLY A 337 1.40 26.25 -6.37
CA GLY A 337 1.95 27.28 -7.26
C GLY A 337 0.91 28.16 -7.99
N GLY A 338 1.23 29.45 -8.13
CA GLY A 338 0.31 30.51 -8.61
C GLY A 338 -0.05 30.51 -10.11
N ASN A 339 0.46 29.57 -10.91
CA ASN A 339 0.18 29.50 -12.36
C ASN A 339 -0.37 28.13 -12.81
N ASN A 340 -0.64 27.20 -11.90
CA ASN A 340 -1.08 25.85 -12.28
C ASN A 340 -2.58 25.82 -12.55
N LYS A 341 -2.91 25.78 -13.84
CA LYS A 341 -4.20 25.28 -14.35
C LYS A 341 -4.52 23.95 -13.64
N PRO A 342 -5.79 23.68 -13.24
CA PRO A 342 -6.18 22.37 -12.74
C PRO A 342 -5.62 21.29 -13.68
N PRO A 343 -4.98 20.23 -13.16
CA PRO A 343 -4.44 19.17 -14.00
C PRO A 343 -5.53 18.68 -14.95
N VAL A 344 -5.17 18.38 -16.20
CA VAL A 344 -6.11 17.85 -17.18
C VAL A 344 -6.47 16.44 -16.73
N VAL A 345 -7.59 16.31 -16.00
CA VAL A 345 -8.12 15.02 -15.59
C VAL A 345 -9.21 14.65 -16.58
N ASP A 346 -8.92 13.66 -17.42
CA ASP A 346 -9.91 13.03 -18.28
C ASP A 346 -10.85 12.19 -17.38
N PRO A 347 -12.18 12.31 -17.51
CA PRO A 347 -13.13 11.54 -16.70
C PRO A 347 -12.83 10.04 -16.81
N THR A 348 -12.35 9.43 -15.73
CA THR A 348 -12.14 7.98 -15.68
C THR A 348 -13.49 7.28 -15.50
N ASP A 349 -13.68 6.15 -16.18
CA ASP A 349 -14.84 5.28 -15.95
C ASP A 349 -14.95 4.89 -14.46
N PRO A 350 -16.17 4.63 -13.94
CA PRO A 350 -16.36 4.13 -12.59
C PRO A 350 -15.49 2.87 -12.37
N THR A 351 -14.77 2.82 -11.26
CA THR A 351 -13.77 1.77 -11.05
C THR A 351 -14.41 0.43 -10.69
N ASP A 352 -13.76 -0.64 -11.14
CA ASP A 352 -14.11 -2.02 -10.85
C ASP A 352 -13.87 -2.40 -9.38
N PRO A 353 -14.48 -3.50 -8.88
CA PRO A 353 -14.31 -3.99 -7.51
C PRO A 353 -12.84 -4.14 -7.12
N THR A 354 -12.54 -4.01 -5.83
CA THR A 354 -11.15 -3.99 -5.33
C THR A 354 -10.46 -5.34 -5.57
N ASP A 355 -9.22 -5.31 -6.11
CA ASP A 355 -8.40 -6.53 -6.21
C ASP A 355 -8.08 -7.05 -4.80
N PRO A 356 -8.10 -8.37 -4.57
CA PRO A 356 -7.45 -8.92 -3.39
C PRO A 356 -5.94 -8.68 -3.51
N THR A 357 -5.24 -8.64 -2.37
CA THR A 357 -3.78 -8.59 -2.33
C THR A 357 -3.21 -9.69 -3.22
N ASP A 358 -2.35 -9.31 -4.19
CA ASP A 358 -1.77 -10.29 -5.10
C ASP A 358 -0.93 -11.30 -4.29
N PRO A 359 -1.06 -12.61 -4.57
CA PRO A 359 -0.13 -13.58 -4.00
C PRO A 359 1.28 -13.24 -4.47
N THR A 360 2.28 -13.48 -3.61
CA THR A 360 3.70 -13.31 -3.98
C THR A 360 3.99 -14.05 -5.27
N VAL A 361 4.61 -13.35 -6.23
CA VAL A 361 5.06 -13.93 -7.50
C VAL A 361 5.89 -15.18 -7.18
N PRO A 362 5.59 -16.36 -7.77
CA PRO A 362 6.42 -17.53 -7.59
C PRO A 362 7.84 -17.18 -8.02
N THR A 363 8.82 -17.51 -7.18
CA THR A 363 10.23 -17.45 -7.58
C THR A 363 10.41 -18.45 -8.73
N ASP A 364 11.14 -18.08 -9.78
CA ASP A 364 11.50 -19.03 -10.83
C ASP A 364 12.09 -20.29 -10.18
N PRO A 365 11.63 -21.50 -10.55
CA PRO A 365 12.21 -22.71 -10.03
C PRO A 365 13.70 -22.71 -10.36
N THR A 366 14.55 -22.89 -9.35
CA THR A 366 15.96 -23.20 -9.55
C THR A 366 16.06 -24.39 -10.50
N ASP A 367 16.91 -24.28 -11.53
CA ASP A 367 17.21 -25.36 -12.45
C ASP A 367 17.48 -26.65 -11.65
N PRO A 368 16.85 -27.78 -12.00
CA PRO A 368 17.09 -29.03 -11.31
C PRO A 368 18.57 -29.39 -11.45
N THR A 369 19.23 -29.69 -10.33
CA THR A 369 20.54 -30.34 -10.34
C THR A 369 20.46 -31.61 -11.20
N ASP A 370 21.38 -31.74 -12.15
CA ASP A 370 21.49 -32.94 -12.99
C ASP A 370 21.46 -34.21 -12.10
N PRO A 371 20.64 -35.21 -12.44
CA PRO A 371 20.60 -36.45 -11.68
C PRO A 371 21.96 -37.13 -11.74
N THR A 372 22.46 -37.58 -10.58
CA THR A 372 23.60 -38.49 -10.52
C THR A 372 23.30 -39.75 -11.33
N ASP A 373 24.23 -40.13 -12.21
CA ASP A 373 24.13 -41.36 -13.00
C ASP A 373 23.83 -42.58 -12.09
N PRO A 374 22.88 -43.44 -12.47
CA PRO A 374 22.55 -44.62 -11.68
C PRO A 374 23.74 -45.58 -11.66
N THR A 375 24.02 -46.14 -10.48
CA THR A 375 24.94 -47.28 -10.32
C THR A 375 24.46 -48.46 -11.17
N ASP A 376 25.35 -49.04 -11.97
CA ASP A 376 25.05 -50.22 -12.78
C ASP A 376 24.50 -51.37 -11.91
N PRO A 377 23.41 -52.04 -12.33
CA PRO A 377 22.85 -53.15 -11.58
C PRO A 377 23.81 -54.35 -11.61
N THR A 378 23.95 -55.02 -10.47
CA THR A 378 24.61 -56.33 -10.38
C THR A 378 23.87 -57.37 -11.23
N ASP A 379 24.62 -58.14 -12.03
CA ASP A 379 24.08 -59.22 -12.86
C ASP A 379 23.27 -60.24 -12.04
N PRO A 380 22.08 -60.65 -12.50
CA PRO A 380 21.27 -61.65 -11.82
C PRO A 380 21.90 -63.05 -11.94
N THR A 381 21.84 -63.80 -10.84
CA THR A 381 22.16 -65.24 -10.82
C THR A 381 21.18 -66.01 -11.71
N ASP A 382 21.71 -66.94 -12.53
CA ASP A 382 20.92 -67.78 -13.43
C ASP A 382 19.84 -68.60 -12.68
N PRO A 383 18.60 -68.65 -13.20
CA PRO A 383 17.53 -69.45 -12.60
C PRO A 383 17.74 -70.94 -12.86
N THR A 384 17.43 -71.78 -11.87
CA THR A 384 17.29 -73.23 -12.01
C THR A 384 16.09 -73.61 -12.88
N ASP A 385 16.28 -74.58 -13.78
CA ASP A 385 15.24 -75.10 -14.69
C ASP A 385 13.98 -75.60 -13.95
N PRO A 386 12.77 -75.22 -14.41
CA PRO A 386 11.53 -75.75 -13.88
C PRO A 386 11.21 -77.16 -14.42
N THR A 387 10.68 -78.02 -13.54
CA THR A 387 10.13 -79.35 -13.86
C THR A 387 8.90 -79.28 -14.76
N ASP A 388 8.77 -80.24 -15.68
CA ASP A 388 7.67 -80.38 -16.66
C ASP A 388 6.25 -80.44 -16.01
N PRO A 389 5.22 -79.85 -16.64
CA PRO A 389 3.88 -79.78 -16.09
C PRO A 389 3.07 -81.09 -16.27
N THR A 390 2.25 -81.42 -15.28
CA THR A 390 1.18 -82.43 -15.41
C THR A 390 -0.03 -81.90 -16.18
N ASN A 391 -0.58 -82.72 -17.08
CA ASN A 391 -1.73 -82.41 -17.94
C ASN A 391 -3.02 -82.03 -17.16
N PRO A 392 -3.82 -81.07 -17.65
CA PRO A 392 -5.09 -80.70 -17.01
C PRO A 392 -6.22 -81.70 -17.29
N THR A 393 -7.10 -81.86 -16.31
CA THR A 393 -8.38 -82.59 -16.41
C THR A 393 -9.45 -81.71 -17.06
N ASP A 394 -10.30 -82.29 -17.92
CA ASP A 394 -11.39 -81.59 -18.64
C ASP A 394 -12.37 -80.85 -17.70
N PRO A 395 -12.88 -79.67 -18.08
CA PRO A 395 -13.83 -78.90 -17.27
C PRO A 395 -15.26 -79.47 -17.35
N THR A 396 -15.91 -79.58 -16.19
CA THR A 396 -17.35 -79.80 -16.07
C THR A 396 -18.15 -78.56 -16.47
N VAL A 397 -19.27 -78.79 -17.16
CA VAL A 397 -20.21 -77.77 -17.68
C VAL A 397 -20.79 -76.91 -16.54
N PRO A 398 -20.82 -75.58 -16.65
CA PRO A 398 -21.45 -74.72 -15.65
C PRO A 398 -22.98 -74.76 -15.75
N THR A 399 -23.65 -74.86 -14.61
CA THR A 399 -25.09 -74.57 -14.44
C THR A 399 -25.36 -73.07 -14.60
N ASP A 400 -26.48 -72.74 -15.25
CA ASP A 400 -26.95 -71.35 -15.44
C ASP A 400 -27.04 -70.58 -14.12
N PRO A 401 -26.63 -69.29 -14.09
CA PRO A 401 -26.77 -68.47 -12.89
C PRO A 401 -28.24 -68.09 -12.65
N THR A 402 -28.66 -68.19 -11.39
CA THR A 402 -29.90 -67.59 -10.89
C THR A 402 -29.81 -66.07 -10.99
N ASP A 403 -30.89 -65.42 -11.45
CA ASP A 403 -31.00 -63.95 -11.50
C ASP A 403 -30.70 -63.30 -10.14
N PRO A 404 -29.92 -62.20 -10.09
CA PRO A 404 -29.64 -61.50 -8.85
C PRO A 404 -30.91 -60.85 -8.30
N THR A 405 -31.06 -60.90 -6.98
CA THR A 405 -32.11 -60.16 -6.25
C THR A 405 -31.77 -58.67 -6.27
N ASP A 406 -32.76 -57.80 -6.54
CA ASP A 406 -32.56 -56.34 -6.54
C ASP A 406 -31.92 -55.86 -5.23
N PRO A 407 -30.90 -54.98 -5.29
CA PRO A 407 -30.26 -54.44 -4.10
C PRO A 407 -31.27 -53.56 -3.32
N THR A 408 -31.23 -53.68 -2.00
CA THR A 408 -31.99 -52.82 -1.10
C THR A 408 -31.38 -51.41 -1.12
N ASP A 409 -32.21 -50.38 -1.20
CA ASP A 409 -31.76 -48.98 -1.20
C ASP A 409 -30.83 -48.69 0.00
N PRO A 410 -29.70 -47.98 -0.21
CA PRO A 410 -28.79 -47.62 0.87
C PRO A 410 -29.49 -46.68 1.85
N THR A 411 -29.21 -46.88 3.14
CA THR A 411 -29.68 -45.99 4.20
C THR A 411 -28.94 -44.65 4.09
N ASP A 412 -29.68 -43.53 4.18
CA ASP A 412 -29.10 -42.18 4.12
C ASP A 412 -27.98 -42.00 5.16
N PRO A 413 -26.84 -41.38 4.78
CA PRO A 413 -25.74 -41.13 5.71
C PRO A 413 -26.19 -40.17 6.81
N THR A 414 -25.73 -40.43 8.03
CA THR A 414 -25.95 -39.55 9.18
C THR A 414 -25.14 -38.26 9.00
N ASP A 415 -25.77 -37.11 9.23
CA ASP A 415 -25.11 -35.80 9.12
C ASP A 415 -23.83 -35.74 9.98
N PRO A 416 -22.72 -35.16 9.45
CA PRO A 416 -21.49 -35.02 10.20
C PRO A 416 -21.68 -34.06 11.37
N THR A 417 -21.07 -34.40 12.51
CA THR A 417 -21.05 -33.55 13.70
C THR A 417 -20.18 -32.32 13.44
N ASP A 418 -20.67 -31.13 13.79
CA ASP A 418 -19.93 -29.86 13.61
C ASP A 418 -18.55 -29.91 14.27
N PRO A 419 -17.49 -29.40 13.60
CA PRO A 419 -16.16 -29.35 14.18
C PRO A 419 -16.11 -28.41 15.39
N THR A 420 -15.34 -28.80 16.40
CA THR A 420 -15.08 -28.00 17.59
C THR A 420 -14.18 -26.81 17.23
N ASP A 421 -14.53 -25.61 17.68
CA ASP A 421 -13.75 -24.39 17.43
C ASP A 421 -12.28 -24.56 17.90
N PRO A 422 -11.29 -24.10 17.10
CA PRO A 422 -9.90 -24.16 17.49
C PRO A 422 -9.63 -23.24 18.68
N THR A 423 -8.78 -23.70 19.60
CA THR A 423 -8.33 -22.92 20.75
C THR A 423 -7.39 -21.81 20.30
N ASP A 424 -7.61 -20.58 20.78
CA ASP A 424 -6.78 -19.42 20.44
C ASP A 424 -5.28 -19.68 20.75
N PRO A 425 -4.36 -19.27 19.85
CA PRO A 425 -2.93 -19.39 20.09
C PRO A 425 -2.50 -18.46 21.23
N THR A 426 -1.57 -18.94 22.05
CA THR A 426 -0.96 -18.17 23.14
C THR A 426 -0.03 -17.11 22.57
N ASP A 427 -0.13 -15.87 23.06
CA ASP A 427 0.72 -14.75 22.63
C ASP A 427 2.22 -15.07 22.79
N PRO A 428 3.07 -14.73 21.79
CA PRO A 428 4.51 -14.90 21.91
C PRO A 428 5.09 -13.95 22.95
N THR A 429 6.08 -14.45 23.70
CA THR A 429 6.83 -13.67 24.69
C THR A 429 7.74 -12.66 23.99
N ASP A 430 7.73 -11.41 24.45
CA ASP A 430 8.55 -10.32 23.89
C ASP A 430 10.06 -10.66 23.91
N PRO A 431 10.81 -10.37 22.83
CA PRO A 431 12.26 -10.54 22.82
C PRO A 431 12.95 -9.48 23.69
N THR A 432 13.92 -9.93 24.49
CA THR A 432 14.84 -9.08 25.25
C THR A 432 15.71 -8.20 24.34
N ASP A 433 15.81 -6.91 24.69
CA ASP A 433 16.62 -5.89 24.00
C ASP A 433 18.11 -6.30 23.85
N PRO A 434 18.75 -6.03 22.69
CA PRO A 434 20.18 -6.24 22.52
C PRO A 434 21.00 -5.15 23.21
N THR A 435 22.10 -5.57 23.83
CA THR A 435 23.09 -4.70 24.47
C THR A 435 23.89 -3.92 23.42
N VAL A 436 24.11 -2.63 23.68
CA VAL A 436 24.87 -1.69 22.83
C VAL A 436 26.38 -2.01 22.88
N PRO A 437 27.08 -2.22 21.75
CA PRO A 437 28.53 -2.26 21.73
C PRO A 437 29.12 -0.86 21.58
N THR A 438 30.19 -0.61 22.34
CA THR A 438 31.02 0.59 22.31
C THR A 438 31.82 0.72 21.01
N ASP A 439 31.89 1.97 20.52
CA ASP A 439 32.64 2.50 19.37
C ASP A 439 34.16 2.31 19.42
N PRO A 440 34.83 2.08 18.27
CA PRO A 440 36.18 2.60 18.05
C PRO A 440 36.33 3.38 16.72
N THR A 441 36.49 4.71 16.87
CA THR A 441 37.49 5.64 16.30
C THR A 441 38.18 5.31 14.94
N ASP A 442 38.00 6.25 14.00
CA ASP A 442 38.79 6.69 12.82
C ASP A 442 40.04 5.91 12.32
N GLN A 443 40.10 5.66 11.00
CA GLN A 443 41.20 6.07 10.10
C GLN A 443 40.93 5.85 8.57
N HIS A 444 40.80 6.97 7.85
CA HIS A 444 41.34 7.36 6.53
C HIS A 444 41.84 6.35 5.43
N THR A 445 41.17 6.46 4.25
CA THR A 445 41.68 6.54 2.84
C THR A 445 41.81 5.31 1.89
N VAL A 446 41.29 5.53 0.66
CA VAL A 446 41.59 4.98 -0.70
C VAL A 446 40.68 3.89 -1.31
N GLU A 447 39.73 4.38 -2.12
CA GLU A 447 39.33 4.00 -3.50
C GLU A 447 39.20 2.53 -3.99
N ASN A 448 37.95 2.24 -4.40
CA ASN A 448 37.52 1.76 -5.72
C ASN A 448 37.29 0.25 -5.99
N LYS A 449 36.12 0.01 -6.61
CA LYS A 449 35.59 -1.19 -7.29
C LYS A 449 35.18 -2.40 -6.44
N ARG A 450 33.96 -2.32 -5.89
CA ARG A 450 32.89 -3.35 -5.95
C ARG A 450 31.64 -2.81 -5.24
N SER A 451 30.85 -2.01 -5.96
CA SER A 451 29.52 -1.58 -5.51
C SER A 451 28.52 -1.79 -6.62
N GLN A 452 28.12 -3.04 -6.83
CA GLN A 452 26.80 -3.44 -7.33
C GLN A 452 26.58 -4.87 -6.81
N ILE A 453 25.39 -5.16 -6.27
CA ILE A 453 24.91 -6.44 -5.70
C ILE A 453 24.99 -6.49 -4.15
N MET A 454 23.82 -6.73 -3.53
CA MET A 454 23.39 -6.51 -2.14
C MET A 454 23.19 -5.02 -1.82
N THR A 455 21.97 -4.48 -1.77
CA THR A 455 20.82 -4.93 -0.95
C THR A 455 19.56 -4.25 -1.49
N LYS A 456 18.60 -5.02 -2.02
CA LYS A 456 17.24 -4.53 -2.33
C LYS A 456 16.22 -5.31 -1.49
N ASN A 457 16.50 -5.41 -0.20
CA ASN A 457 15.54 -5.78 0.85
C ASN A 457 15.43 -4.57 1.79
N ILE A 458 14.75 -3.51 1.34
CA ILE A 458 14.28 -2.47 2.25
C ILE A 458 12.96 -3.01 2.82
N LEU A 459 13.12 -3.76 3.90
CA LEU A 459 12.10 -4.07 4.87
C LEU A 459 11.48 -2.75 5.34
N PHE A 460 10.17 -2.60 5.22
CA PHE A 460 9.37 -1.47 5.71
C PHE A 460 9.75 -1.14 7.16
N HIS A 461 10.67 -0.20 7.35
CA HIS A 461 10.91 0.40 8.65
C HIS A 461 9.80 1.43 8.88
N LYS A 462 9.11 1.29 10.02
CA LYS A 462 8.35 2.36 10.66
C LYS A 462 9.15 3.66 10.53
N PHE A 463 8.66 4.60 9.73
CA PHE A 463 9.14 5.96 9.78
C PHE A 463 8.70 6.55 11.12
N ASN A 464 9.64 6.65 12.06
CA ASN A 464 9.47 7.57 13.17
C ASN A 464 9.50 8.98 12.60
N LEU A 465 8.49 9.78 12.93
CA LEU A 465 8.37 11.19 12.58
C LEU A 465 9.67 11.92 12.98
N PRO A 466 10.23 12.81 12.14
CA PRO A 466 11.35 13.63 12.55
C PRO A 466 10.94 14.52 13.73
N GLN A 467 11.76 14.54 14.79
CA GLN A 467 11.64 15.56 15.83
C GLN A 467 11.88 16.94 15.20
N THR A 468 10.95 17.85 15.46
CA THR A 468 10.86 19.18 14.85
C THR A 468 11.89 20.16 15.42
N GLY A 469 12.35 21.07 14.55
CA GLY A 469 12.70 22.45 14.85
C GLY A 469 13.81 22.73 15.87
N THR A 470 15.04 22.93 15.38
CA THR A 470 16.02 23.76 16.11
C THR A 470 15.84 25.22 15.68
N SER A 471 15.17 26.04 16.49
CA SER A 471 15.29 27.49 16.39
C SER A 471 16.67 27.90 16.89
N GLU A 472 17.46 28.62 16.07
CA GLU A 472 18.76 29.13 16.49
C GLU A 472 18.61 30.28 17.50
N HIS A 473 18.48 29.95 18.78
CA HIS A 473 18.53 30.92 19.87
C HIS A 473 19.99 31.23 20.28
N LEU A 474 20.79 31.73 19.33
CA LEU A 474 22.17 32.16 19.54
C LEU A 474 22.32 33.16 20.71
N TRP A 475 21.30 33.99 20.95
CA TRP A 475 21.26 34.95 22.06
C TRP A 475 21.20 34.30 23.45
N VAL A 476 20.58 33.12 23.59
CA VAL A 476 20.49 32.40 24.87
C VAL A 476 21.83 31.78 25.24
N VAL A 477 22.57 31.28 24.24
CA VAL A 477 23.96 30.80 24.40
C VAL A 477 24.89 31.94 24.82
N ILE A 478 24.73 33.13 24.24
CA ILE A 478 25.50 34.33 24.60
C ILE A 478 25.23 34.74 26.06
N ILE A 479 23.98 34.74 26.51
CA ILE A 479 23.62 35.06 27.90
C ILE A 479 24.19 34.00 28.86
N GLY A 480 24.15 32.72 28.49
CA GLY A 480 24.75 31.63 29.27
C GLY A 480 26.27 31.75 29.41
N LEU A 481 26.98 32.13 28.34
CA LEU A 481 28.43 32.37 28.36
C LEU A 481 28.80 33.60 29.21
N ILE A 482 28.01 34.67 29.18
CA ILE A 482 28.23 35.87 30.02
C ILE A 482 28.09 35.51 31.51
N LEU A 483 27.08 34.74 31.90
CA LEU A 483 26.87 34.32 33.29
C LEU A 483 27.98 33.38 33.79
N LEU A 484 28.48 32.48 32.92
CA LEU A 484 29.65 31.63 33.21
C LEU A 484 30.93 32.47 33.43
N CYS A 485 31.14 33.50 32.61
CA CYS A 485 32.28 34.41 32.78
C CYS A 485 32.21 35.19 34.10
N VAL A 486 31.02 35.67 34.50
CA VAL A 486 30.82 36.33 35.80
C VAL A 486 31.09 35.38 36.96
N GLY A 487 30.66 34.12 36.87
CA GLY A 487 30.94 33.09 37.87
C GLY A 487 32.44 32.79 38.03
N VAL A 488 33.18 32.69 36.92
CA VAL A 488 34.64 32.47 36.92
C VAL A 488 35.38 33.69 37.49
N ILE A 489 34.95 34.91 37.16
CA ILE A 489 35.51 36.16 37.69
C ILE A 489 35.30 36.22 39.21
N MET A 490 34.10 35.91 39.71
CA MET A 490 33.80 35.85 41.14
C MET A 490 34.63 34.78 41.86
N SER A 491 34.93 33.65 41.20
CA SER A 491 35.81 32.60 41.75
C SER A 491 37.28 33.03 41.86
N LYS A 492 37.76 33.89 40.93
CA LYS A 492 39.13 34.44 40.94
C LYS A 492 39.34 35.54 41.99
N TYR A 493 38.30 36.30 42.32
CA TYR A 493 38.35 37.35 43.37
C TYR A 493 38.23 36.80 44.81
N ARG A 494 38.17 35.47 45.01
CA ARG A 494 38.24 34.74 46.30
C ARG A 494 39.39 35.18 47.24
N LYS A 495 40.41 35.89 46.76
CA LYS A 495 41.55 36.36 47.57
C LYS A 495 41.43 37.81 48.10
N PHE A 496 40.39 38.56 47.77
CA PHE A 496 40.27 39.97 48.16
C PHE A 496 39.05 40.34 49.02
N PHE A 497 38.19 39.38 49.38
CA PHE A 497 37.08 39.58 50.32
C PHE A 497 37.23 38.70 51.57
#